data_AF-A0A7S1D8K8-F1
#
_entry.id   AF-A0A7S1D8K8-F1
#
_cell.length_a   1.000
_cell.length_b   1.000
_cell.length_c   1.000
_cell.angle_alpha   90.00
_cell.angle_beta   90.00
_cell.angle_gamma   90.00
#
_symmetry.space_group_name_H-M   'P 1'
#
loop_
_entity.id
_entity.type
_entity.pdbx_description
1 polymer ?
#
loop_
_entity_poly.entity_id
_entity_poly.type
_entity_poly.pdbx_seq_one_letter_code
_entity_poly.pdbx_strand_id
1 'polypeptide(L)'
;FFLNVPQILFYPLPELKRTTFQEFSGSLTLETICKSTIRIVVCLLCMRSSFFCGSTFCVCLVDSLGNVATGSEDSCWFFEGHPTIRGEAYYQNTTLRPRETNLGLFKDNVAHACEAMGFTTYPPMWRPTMQARIENLRVYRTNRWGLFLHNTQNLLFVGGYIADHRSIGAWVFGGDNITFDGTRFVGRTEGMTPTVSCNDHIASTGLVIDPEKALENNKGLVRGTTLKNVEFSRWAPTSSGCTPTTTFQPMVLGTPQTFYEIFSAPHFFSNVTVFDNSMVNLDTCNALSELNMDDVVIEVANDNGGFSRNSNQGFLVSPQHKAFAGGSSCTSMGGCLEFCPNTCLRIVRFVVNGAAEDFDMVVTDGTTTQQLSRSLKKNHNHNVGNVGVYAVALPAGSYDLHFQDDGGNMVWPSFVNAVYEAEPQACSNYVAEGAINLMKPPINSRCDELIKNGNFDSQLVWWQEINAGITWDATAGVNGSPALRATVSHPSTHLIQYLDTSCLQAGTTYSFSMSYRLVDDNDVNIDACNNGAACPRAELVLFTESYSTWTLVGPVIRFGTALPYQGGTAFNTISGTWTISQNHADVIDIVRFSVVGGGSGKFIIDNVSLLKQ
;
A
#
# COMPACT_ATOMS: atom_id res chain seq x y z
N PHE A 1 17.12 -41.70 -43.90
CA PHE A 1 15.65 -41.63 -43.81
C PHE A 1 15.28 -40.20 -43.49
N PHE A 2 14.64 -39.55 -44.45
CA PHE A 2 14.25 -38.14 -44.43
C PHE A 2 13.13 -37.89 -43.41
N LEU A 3 13.18 -36.75 -42.71
CA LEU A 3 11.99 -36.11 -42.18
C LEU A 3 12.04 -34.62 -42.51
N ASN A 4 10.98 -34.20 -43.19
CA ASN A 4 10.76 -32.93 -43.87
C ASN A 4 10.67 -31.75 -42.90
N VAL A 5 11.33 -30.65 -43.28
CA VAL A 5 11.08 -29.30 -42.75
C VAL A 5 10.04 -28.64 -43.66
N PRO A 6 8.96 -28.00 -43.15
CA PRO A 6 8.04 -27.25 -43.99
C PRO A 6 8.70 -25.96 -44.49
N GLN A 7 8.56 -25.69 -45.79
CA GLN A 7 8.96 -24.44 -46.43
C GLN A 7 8.15 -23.26 -45.84
N ILE A 8 8.85 -22.28 -45.27
CA ILE A 8 8.29 -20.98 -44.94
C ILE A 8 8.28 -20.15 -46.24
N LEU A 9 7.08 -19.89 -46.76
CA LEU A 9 6.85 -18.97 -47.87
C LEU A 9 7.02 -17.52 -47.38
N PHE A 10 8.02 -16.81 -47.90
CA PHE A 10 8.12 -15.36 -47.80
C PHE A 10 7.24 -14.73 -48.88
N TYR A 11 6.24 -13.94 -48.47
CA TYR A 11 5.57 -12.99 -49.36
C TYR A 11 6.37 -11.68 -49.42
N PRO A 12 6.52 -11.03 -50.58
CA PRO A 12 7.20 -9.75 -50.68
C PRO A 12 6.28 -8.63 -50.19
N LEU A 13 6.70 -7.91 -49.15
CA LEU A 13 6.19 -6.57 -48.84
C LEU A 13 6.97 -5.52 -49.66
N PRO A 14 6.32 -4.44 -50.14
CA PRO A 14 6.94 -3.43 -50.98
C PRO A 14 7.92 -2.53 -50.20
N GLU A 15 8.93 -2.08 -50.94
CA GLU A 15 10.11 -1.32 -50.56
C GLU A 15 9.96 -0.33 -49.37
N LEU A 16 10.54 -0.70 -48.23
CA LEU A 16 11.03 0.25 -47.23
C LEU A 16 12.50 0.53 -47.52
N LYS A 17 12.83 1.81 -47.78
CA LYS A 17 14.18 2.30 -48.07
C LYS A 17 15.18 1.79 -47.00
N ARG A 18 16.17 1.01 -47.45
CA ARG A 18 17.32 0.59 -46.63
C ARG A 18 18.03 1.84 -46.10
N THR A 19 18.01 1.99 -44.79
CA THR A 19 18.96 2.87 -44.08
C THR A 19 20.07 1.95 -43.57
N THR A 20 21.32 2.30 -43.82
CA THR A 20 22.52 1.53 -43.48
C THR A 20 22.62 1.35 -41.97
N PHE A 21 22.67 0.11 -41.50
CA PHE A 21 23.01 -0.22 -40.10
C PHE A 21 24.52 -0.17 -39.93
N GLN A 22 24.99 0.51 -38.88
CA GLN A 22 26.39 0.53 -38.47
C GLN A 22 26.50 -0.24 -37.16
N GLU A 23 27.17 -1.39 -37.17
CA GLU A 23 27.53 -2.11 -35.94
C GLU A 23 28.57 -1.31 -35.15
N PHE A 24 28.26 -1.00 -33.89
CA PHE A 24 29.24 -0.46 -32.94
C PHE A 24 29.73 -1.61 -32.05
N SER A 25 30.96 -2.06 -32.30
CA SER A 25 31.72 -2.94 -31.40
C SER A 25 32.77 -2.11 -30.67
N GLY A 26 32.41 -1.56 -29.50
CA GLY A 26 33.34 -0.83 -28.63
C GLY A 26 32.79 -0.61 -27.23
N SER A 27 33.64 -0.67 -26.20
CA SER A 27 33.27 -0.38 -24.82
C SER A 27 32.99 1.11 -24.66
N LEU A 28 31.72 1.49 -24.55
CA LEU A 28 31.30 2.86 -24.23
C LEU A 28 31.15 3.01 -22.72
N THR A 29 31.68 4.11 -22.18
CA THR A 29 31.48 4.49 -20.78
C THR A 29 30.04 4.97 -20.55
N LEU A 30 29.47 4.68 -19.37
CA LEU A 30 28.09 5.02 -18.99
C LEU A 30 27.73 6.50 -19.25
N GLU A 31 28.71 7.40 -19.10
CA GLU A 31 28.54 8.84 -19.30
C GLU A 31 28.28 9.25 -20.77
N THR A 32 28.74 8.45 -21.73
CA THR A 32 28.59 8.73 -23.18
C THR A 32 27.20 8.35 -23.68
N ILE A 33 26.57 7.32 -23.08
CA ILE A 33 25.23 6.84 -23.46
C ILE A 33 24.14 7.82 -22.99
N CYS A 34 24.33 8.48 -21.84
CA CYS A 34 23.33 9.38 -21.26
C CYS A 34 23.23 10.76 -21.95
N LYS A 35 24.14 11.13 -22.87
CA LYS A 35 24.21 12.48 -23.48
C LYS A 35 23.77 12.54 -24.95
N SER A 36 23.37 11.43 -25.57
CA SER A 36 23.01 11.38 -27.00
C SER A 36 21.55 10.98 -27.21
N THR A 37 20.83 11.71 -28.06
CA THR A 37 19.52 11.30 -28.61
C THR A 37 19.74 10.14 -29.59
N ILE A 38 19.57 8.89 -29.17
CA ILE A 38 19.76 7.73 -30.04
C ILE A 38 18.40 7.13 -30.42
N ARG A 39 18.10 7.04 -31.73
CA ARG A 39 17.04 6.17 -32.24
C ARG A 39 17.61 4.76 -32.33
N ILE A 40 17.20 3.89 -31.43
CA ILE A 40 17.67 2.52 -31.36
C ILE A 40 16.54 1.59 -31.78
N VAL A 41 16.67 0.97 -32.96
CA VAL A 41 15.86 -0.20 -33.34
C VAL A 41 16.72 -1.43 -33.07
N VAL A 42 16.50 -2.11 -31.94
CA VAL A 42 17.14 -3.41 -31.69
C VAL A 42 16.10 -4.51 -31.86
N CYS A 43 16.19 -5.24 -32.96
CA CYS A 43 15.63 -6.59 -33.05
C CYS A 43 16.68 -7.56 -32.49
N LEU A 44 16.56 -7.95 -31.22
CA LEU A 44 17.36 -9.05 -30.66
C LEU A 44 16.58 -10.36 -30.83
N LEU A 45 16.96 -11.14 -31.84
CA LEU A 45 16.63 -12.56 -31.94
C LEU A 45 17.63 -13.34 -31.07
N CYS A 46 17.21 -13.85 -29.91
CA CYS A 46 18.03 -14.74 -29.10
C CYS A 46 17.34 -16.09 -28.88
N MET A 47 18.08 -17.17 -29.12
CA MET A 47 17.69 -18.53 -28.77
C MET A 47 18.22 -18.88 -27.38
N ARG A 48 17.30 -19.25 -26.48
CA ARG A 48 17.44 -20.01 -25.23
C ARG A 48 18.87 -20.30 -24.74
N SER A 49 19.30 -19.59 -23.69
CA SER A 49 20.14 -20.19 -22.63
C SER A 49 19.99 -19.44 -21.31
N SER A 50 19.80 -20.22 -20.25
CA SER A 50 19.49 -19.83 -18.88
C SER A 50 20.65 -19.13 -18.16
N PHE A 51 20.61 -17.80 -18.12
CA PHE A 51 21.12 -16.94 -17.05
C PHE A 51 20.32 -15.62 -17.14
N PHE A 52 20.08 -14.91 -16.03
CA PHE A 52 19.28 -13.66 -15.91
C PHE A 52 19.90 -12.46 -16.69
N CYS A 53 20.14 -12.64 -17.98
CA CYS A 53 20.35 -11.63 -18.99
C CYS A 53 19.34 -11.91 -20.11
N GLY A 54 18.07 -12.03 -19.73
CA GLY A 54 16.97 -11.84 -20.68
C GLY A 54 17.10 -10.41 -21.22
N SER A 55 16.82 -10.24 -22.51
CA SER A 55 16.95 -9.00 -23.28
C SER A 55 16.01 -7.89 -22.77
N THR A 56 16.30 -7.37 -21.58
CA THR A 56 15.59 -6.27 -20.94
C THR A 56 16.27 -4.97 -21.32
N PHE A 57 15.53 -4.04 -21.95
CA PHE A 57 15.98 -2.66 -22.05
C PHE A 57 15.93 -2.04 -20.66
N CYS A 58 17.09 -1.95 -20.01
CA CYS A 58 17.27 -1.08 -18.86
C CYS A 58 17.34 0.36 -19.40
N VAL A 59 16.20 1.06 -19.40
CA VAL A 59 16.14 2.43 -19.90
C VAL A 59 16.87 3.32 -18.90
N CYS A 60 18.10 3.69 -19.23
CA CYS A 60 18.67 4.93 -18.71
C CYS A 60 17.74 6.05 -19.16
N LEU A 61 17.33 6.94 -18.25
CA LEU A 61 16.28 7.96 -18.40
C LEU A 61 16.64 9.04 -19.43
N VAL A 62 16.77 8.62 -20.68
CA VAL A 62 17.10 9.40 -21.86
C VAL A 62 15.84 9.47 -22.72
N ASP A 63 15.71 10.57 -23.45
CA ASP A 63 14.62 10.79 -24.39
C ASP A 63 14.43 9.58 -25.34
N SER A 64 13.26 8.95 -25.26
CA SER A 64 12.82 7.79 -26.01
C SER A 64 11.62 8.15 -26.88
N LEU A 65 11.88 8.36 -28.17
CA LEU A 65 10.87 8.76 -29.15
C LEU A 65 10.74 7.73 -30.27
N GLY A 66 9.57 7.07 -30.35
CA GLY A 66 9.24 6.18 -31.45
C GLY A 66 9.97 4.83 -31.44
N ASN A 67 10.45 4.39 -30.28
CA ASN A 67 11.16 3.11 -30.16
C ASN A 67 10.17 1.94 -30.14
N VAL A 68 10.62 0.77 -30.58
CA VAL A 68 9.85 -0.47 -30.55
C VAL A 68 10.61 -1.50 -29.72
N ALA A 69 9.99 -1.97 -28.64
CA ALA A 69 10.50 -3.08 -27.84
C ALA A 69 9.64 -4.33 -28.13
N THR A 70 10.28 -5.43 -28.54
CA THR A 70 9.57 -6.67 -28.89
C THR A 70 10.42 -7.92 -28.69
N GLY A 71 9.78 -9.07 -28.46
CA GLY A 71 10.46 -10.37 -28.38
C GLY A 71 11.22 -10.63 -27.09
N SER A 72 11.00 -9.84 -26.04
CA SER A 72 11.63 -10.05 -24.72
C SER A 72 11.09 -11.32 -24.06
N GLU A 73 11.99 -12.09 -23.42
CA GLU A 73 11.66 -13.26 -22.59
C GLU A 73 10.98 -12.90 -21.26
N ASP A 74 10.93 -11.61 -20.94
CA ASP A 74 10.19 -11.09 -19.79
C ASP A 74 9.47 -9.79 -20.19
N SER A 75 10.04 -8.65 -19.83
CA SER A 75 9.45 -7.34 -20.04
C SER A 75 10.07 -6.62 -21.24
N CYS A 76 9.25 -5.97 -22.07
CA CYS A 76 9.75 -5.15 -23.17
C CYS A 76 10.35 -3.82 -22.66
N TRP A 77 9.57 -3.03 -21.92
CA TRP A 77 10.07 -1.86 -21.17
C TRP A 77 10.12 -2.18 -19.67
N PHE A 78 11.27 -1.96 -19.04
CA PHE A 78 11.49 -2.26 -17.62
C PHE A 78 12.17 -1.08 -16.92
N PHE A 79 11.47 -0.49 -15.95
CA PHE A 79 11.96 0.63 -15.15
C PHE A 79 12.28 0.14 -13.74
N GLU A 80 13.57 0.13 -13.40
CA GLU A 80 14.08 -0.30 -12.09
C GLU A 80 14.29 0.90 -11.15
N GLY A 81 13.48 0.99 -10.09
CA GLY A 81 13.48 2.12 -9.15
C GLY A 81 13.90 1.75 -7.73
N HIS A 82 15.17 1.40 -7.50
CA HIS A 82 15.65 1.12 -6.13
C HIS A 82 15.75 2.39 -5.25
N PRO A 83 15.56 2.27 -3.92
CA PRO A 83 15.80 3.37 -2.99
C PRO A 83 17.23 3.91 -3.03
N THR A 84 18.20 3.05 -3.33
CA THR A 84 19.62 3.42 -3.45
C THR A 84 20.24 2.71 -4.64
N ILE A 85 21.32 3.28 -5.19
CA ILE A 85 22.15 2.56 -6.17
C ILE A 85 22.71 1.29 -5.49
N ARG A 86 22.80 0.19 -6.25
CA ARG A 86 23.44 -1.06 -5.80
C ARG A 86 24.87 -1.18 -6.33
N GLY A 87 25.71 -1.94 -5.64
CA GLY A 87 27.08 -2.23 -6.07
C GLY A 87 28.05 -1.07 -5.87
N GLU A 88 29.21 -1.12 -6.54
CA GLU A 88 30.30 -0.14 -6.36
C GLU A 88 29.89 1.31 -6.69
N ALA A 89 28.93 1.48 -7.61
CA ALA A 89 28.40 2.79 -7.98
C ALA A 89 27.70 3.52 -6.82
N TYR A 90 27.25 2.80 -5.77
CA TYR A 90 26.74 3.42 -4.54
C TYR A 90 27.75 4.35 -3.90
N TYR A 91 29.03 3.94 -3.82
CA TYR A 91 30.08 4.73 -3.20
C TYR A 91 30.49 5.94 -4.05
N GLN A 92 30.20 5.91 -5.36
CA GLN A 92 30.45 7.03 -6.26
C GLN A 92 29.33 8.07 -6.20
N ASN A 93 28.11 7.67 -5.83
CA ASN A 93 26.97 8.58 -5.77
C ASN A 93 25.95 8.16 -4.69
N THR A 94 26.29 8.41 -3.43
CA THR A 94 25.43 8.08 -2.28
C THR A 94 24.15 8.92 -2.21
N THR A 95 24.09 10.00 -2.98
CA THR A 95 22.95 10.93 -3.04
C THR A 95 21.92 10.57 -4.10
N LEU A 96 22.28 9.82 -5.15
CA LEU A 96 21.32 9.44 -6.18
C LEU A 96 20.29 8.47 -5.61
N ARG A 97 19.03 8.72 -5.94
CA ARG A 97 17.88 7.90 -5.59
C ARG A 97 17.23 7.43 -6.88
N PRO A 98 17.60 6.26 -7.43
CA PRO A 98 17.06 5.77 -8.70
C PRO A 98 15.53 5.82 -8.75
N ARG A 99 14.88 5.45 -7.65
CA ARG A 99 13.43 5.52 -7.47
C ARG A 99 12.81 6.91 -7.68
N GLU A 100 13.53 7.98 -7.38
CA GLU A 100 13.04 9.38 -7.45
C GLU A 100 13.40 10.06 -8.78
N THR A 101 14.06 9.34 -9.68
CA THR A 101 14.59 9.91 -10.91
C THR A 101 13.48 10.15 -11.91
N ASN A 102 13.49 11.36 -12.50
CA ASN A 102 12.48 11.80 -13.45
C ASN A 102 12.68 11.18 -14.83
N LEU A 103 11.57 10.86 -15.49
CA LEU A 103 11.58 10.41 -16.88
C LEU A 103 11.89 11.60 -17.81
N GLY A 104 12.78 11.38 -18.78
CA GLY A 104 12.92 12.27 -19.94
C GLY A 104 11.69 12.20 -20.86
N LEU A 105 11.84 12.59 -22.12
CA LEU A 105 10.78 12.40 -23.11
C LEU A 105 10.52 10.89 -23.31
N PHE A 106 9.28 10.43 -23.15
CA PHE A 106 8.89 9.07 -23.51
C PHE A 106 7.62 9.13 -24.36
N LYS A 107 7.77 9.04 -25.69
CA LYS A 107 6.70 9.34 -26.64
C LYS A 107 6.68 8.38 -27.83
N ASP A 108 5.49 8.01 -28.27
CA ASP A 108 5.25 7.19 -29.47
C ASP A 108 5.93 5.81 -29.44
N ASN A 109 6.26 5.31 -28.25
CA ASN A 109 6.92 4.03 -28.09
C ASN A 109 5.93 2.86 -28.22
N VAL A 110 6.42 1.70 -28.63
CA VAL A 110 5.64 0.49 -28.84
C VAL A 110 6.25 -0.67 -28.04
N ALA A 111 5.40 -1.50 -27.44
CA ALA A 111 5.76 -2.77 -26.85
C ALA A 111 4.85 -3.89 -27.35
N HIS A 112 5.40 -4.96 -27.92
CA HIS A 112 4.59 -6.10 -28.33
C HIS A 112 5.34 -7.43 -28.37
N ALA A 113 4.61 -8.54 -28.37
CA ALA A 113 5.19 -9.89 -28.42
C ALA A 113 6.25 -10.11 -27.33
N CYS A 114 5.97 -9.65 -26.11
CA CYS A 114 6.78 -9.85 -24.91
C CYS A 114 6.22 -11.04 -24.14
N GLU A 115 7.08 -11.87 -23.56
CA GLU A 115 6.68 -13.10 -22.87
C GLU A 115 5.98 -12.84 -21.52
N ALA A 116 6.32 -11.75 -20.83
CA ALA A 116 5.64 -11.35 -19.60
C ALA A 116 4.92 -10.01 -19.79
N MET A 117 5.66 -8.89 -19.85
CA MET A 117 5.09 -7.56 -19.67
C MET A 117 5.45 -6.64 -20.84
N GLY A 118 4.53 -5.79 -21.27
CA GLY A 118 4.85 -4.77 -22.27
C GLY A 118 5.62 -3.61 -21.65
N PHE A 119 5.18 -3.17 -20.48
CA PHE A 119 5.80 -2.12 -19.68
C PHE A 119 5.69 -2.49 -18.21
N THR A 120 6.79 -2.38 -17.48
CA THR A 120 6.80 -2.64 -16.04
C THR A 120 7.68 -1.68 -15.27
N THR A 121 7.31 -1.45 -14.02
CA THR A 121 8.11 -0.71 -13.05
C THR A 121 8.40 -1.65 -11.88
N TYR A 122 9.61 -2.18 -11.80
CA TYR A 122 10.00 -3.18 -10.83
C TYR A 122 11.52 -3.19 -10.59
N PRO A 123 12.05 -3.51 -9.40
CA PRO A 123 11.39 -3.69 -8.10
C PRO A 123 10.54 -2.49 -7.69
N PRO A 124 9.64 -2.67 -6.69
CA PRO A 124 8.65 -1.67 -6.32
C PRO A 124 9.26 -0.28 -6.08
N MET A 125 8.43 0.75 -6.25
CA MET A 125 8.67 2.14 -5.82
C MET A 125 9.27 3.13 -6.83
N TRP A 126 9.09 2.99 -8.14
CA TRP A 126 9.43 4.13 -9.01
C TRP A 126 8.48 5.31 -8.74
N ARG A 127 9.01 6.43 -8.27
CA ARG A 127 8.31 7.60 -7.74
C ARG A 127 9.04 8.87 -8.18
N PRO A 128 9.05 9.19 -9.48
CA PRO A 128 9.70 10.37 -9.99
C PRO A 128 9.18 11.62 -9.26
N THR A 129 10.09 12.52 -8.90
CA THR A 129 9.78 13.77 -8.19
C THR A 129 8.89 14.71 -9.01
N MET A 130 8.96 14.60 -10.33
CA MET A 130 8.06 15.22 -11.30
C MET A 130 7.19 14.15 -11.94
N GLN A 131 5.98 14.51 -12.37
CA GLN A 131 5.09 13.55 -13.02
C GLN A 131 5.72 13.02 -14.30
N ALA A 132 6.01 11.71 -14.34
CA ALA A 132 6.60 11.08 -15.50
C ALA A 132 5.53 10.86 -16.57
N ARG A 133 5.71 11.55 -17.70
CA ARG A 133 4.74 11.62 -18.78
C ARG A 133 5.10 10.64 -19.89
N ILE A 134 4.18 9.71 -20.16
CA ILE A 134 4.30 8.62 -21.12
C ILE A 134 3.25 8.88 -22.22
N GLU A 135 3.69 9.39 -23.37
CA GLU A 135 2.79 9.82 -24.45
C GLU A 135 2.66 8.76 -25.54
N ASN A 136 1.42 8.46 -25.94
CA ASN A 136 1.07 7.58 -27.06
C ASN A 136 1.78 6.21 -27.02
N LEU A 137 1.94 5.64 -25.83
CA LEU A 137 2.48 4.30 -25.65
C LEU A 137 1.48 3.27 -26.22
N ARG A 138 1.96 2.38 -27.09
CA ARG A 138 1.15 1.30 -27.68
C ARG A 138 1.66 -0.03 -27.15
N VAL A 139 0.82 -0.75 -26.44
CA VAL A 139 1.18 -2.04 -25.85
C VAL A 139 0.20 -3.08 -26.35
N TYR A 140 0.67 -4.13 -27.01
CA TYR A 140 -0.24 -5.16 -27.50
C TYR A 140 0.40 -6.53 -27.63
N ARG A 141 -0.41 -7.60 -27.61
CA ARG A 141 0.06 -8.98 -27.82
C ARG A 141 1.19 -9.40 -26.88
N THR A 142 1.04 -9.14 -25.58
CA THR A 142 1.97 -9.69 -24.57
C THR A 142 1.40 -10.96 -23.98
N ASN A 143 2.26 -11.91 -23.60
CA ASN A 143 1.83 -13.23 -23.12
C ASN A 143 1.38 -13.21 -21.64
N ARG A 144 1.53 -12.10 -20.91
CA ARG A 144 0.82 -11.89 -19.63
C ARG A 144 0.12 -10.54 -19.58
N TRP A 145 0.87 -9.48 -19.24
CA TRP A 145 0.32 -8.18 -18.88
C TRP A 145 0.75 -7.12 -19.88
N GLY A 146 -0.11 -6.17 -20.22
CA GLY A 146 0.29 -5.01 -21.00
C GLY A 146 1.18 -4.10 -20.13
N LEU A 147 0.61 -3.56 -19.06
CA LEU A 147 1.30 -2.75 -18.06
C LEU A 147 1.28 -3.44 -16.69
N PHE A 148 2.40 -3.42 -15.97
CA PHE A 148 2.47 -3.79 -14.55
C PHE A 148 3.18 -2.71 -13.74
N LEU A 149 2.41 -1.97 -12.95
CA LEU A 149 2.90 -0.81 -12.21
C LEU A 149 2.95 -1.15 -10.72
N HIS A 150 4.11 -1.59 -10.22
CA HIS A 150 4.28 -2.10 -8.86
C HIS A 150 4.76 -1.01 -7.87
N ASN A 151 3.91 -0.62 -6.93
CA ASN A 151 4.13 0.39 -5.89
C ASN A 151 4.64 1.73 -6.44
N THR A 152 4.28 2.02 -7.69
CA THR A 152 4.77 3.14 -8.47
C THR A 152 3.89 4.35 -8.24
N GLN A 153 4.47 5.55 -8.33
CA GLN A 153 3.71 6.78 -8.19
C GLN A 153 3.99 7.79 -9.28
N ASN A 154 3.08 8.75 -9.43
CA ASN A 154 3.29 9.97 -10.21
C ASN A 154 3.55 9.72 -11.71
N LEU A 155 2.77 8.83 -12.33
CA LEU A 155 2.82 8.56 -13.77
C LEU A 155 1.59 9.13 -14.48
N LEU A 156 1.80 9.67 -15.68
CA LEU A 156 0.76 10.15 -16.57
C LEU A 156 0.88 9.49 -17.95
N PHE A 157 -0.04 8.59 -18.28
CA PHE A 157 -0.20 8.01 -19.61
C PHE A 157 -1.14 8.89 -20.43
N VAL A 158 -0.65 9.48 -21.52
CA VAL A 158 -1.44 10.36 -22.39
C VAL A 158 -1.66 9.67 -23.74
N GLY A 159 -2.90 9.35 -24.08
CA GLY A 159 -3.25 8.63 -25.30
C GLY A 159 -2.81 7.17 -25.26
N GLY A 160 -2.49 6.63 -26.45
CA GLY A 160 -2.02 5.27 -26.62
C GLY A 160 -3.15 4.23 -26.60
N TYR A 161 -2.76 2.96 -26.78
CA TYR A 161 -3.70 1.85 -26.63
C TYR A 161 -3.03 0.61 -26.04
N ILE A 162 -3.81 -0.16 -25.29
CA ILE A 162 -3.42 -1.37 -24.59
C ILE A 162 -4.39 -2.46 -25.07
N ALA A 163 -3.89 -3.48 -25.78
CA ALA A 163 -4.75 -4.41 -26.49
C ALA A 163 -4.24 -5.85 -26.60
N ASP A 164 -5.17 -6.81 -26.65
CA ASP A 164 -4.87 -8.19 -27.03
C ASP A 164 -3.79 -8.87 -26.17
N HIS A 165 -3.81 -8.59 -24.86
CA HIS A 165 -2.95 -9.27 -23.89
C HIS A 165 -3.52 -10.64 -23.54
N ARG A 166 -2.73 -11.56 -23.00
CA ARG A 166 -3.26 -12.88 -22.58
C ARG A 166 -3.99 -12.85 -21.25
N SER A 167 -3.64 -11.93 -20.33
CA SER A 167 -4.18 -11.93 -18.97
C SER A 167 -4.77 -10.58 -18.56
N ILE A 168 -3.94 -9.55 -18.44
CA ILE A 168 -4.37 -8.23 -17.95
C ILE A 168 -3.87 -7.13 -18.89
N GLY A 169 -4.72 -6.17 -19.25
CA GLY A 169 -4.28 -4.99 -20.01
C GLY A 169 -3.32 -4.13 -19.20
N ALA A 170 -3.77 -3.59 -18.07
CA ALA A 170 -2.92 -2.89 -17.12
C ALA A 170 -3.24 -3.31 -15.69
N TRP A 171 -2.21 -3.47 -14.87
CA TRP A 171 -2.34 -3.73 -13.45
C TRP A 171 -1.59 -2.66 -12.66
N VAL A 172 -2.35 -1.82 -11.95
CA VAL A 172 -1.84 -0.80 -11.02
C VAL A 172 -1.76 -1.39 -9.62
N PHE A 173 -0.64 -2.04 -9.33
CA PHE A 173 -0.42 -2.79 -8.09
C PHE A 173 0.16 -1.88 -7.00
N GLY A 174 -0.63 -1.48 -6.01
CA GLY A 174 -0.25 -0.51 -4.96
C GLY A 174 0.22 0.85 -5.51
N GLY A 175 -0.23 1.25 -6.69
CA GLY A 175 0.23 2.47 -7.35
C GLY A 175 -0.58 3.72 -6.98
N ASP A 176 0.09 4.85 -6.75
CA ASP A 176 -0.55 6.12 -6.40
C ASP A 176 -0.35 7.20 -7.46
N ASN A 177 -1.32 8.09 -7.64
CA ASN A 177 -1.25 9.20 -8.58
C ASN A 177 -0.91 8.71 -10.00
N ILE A 178 -1.52 7.61 -10.40
CA ILE A 178 -1.39 7.03 -11.74
C ILE A 178 -2.55 7.55 -12.57
N THR A 179 -2.26 8.28 -13.64
CA THR A 179 -3.28 8.86 -14.51
C THR A 179 -3.24 8.23 -15.89
N PHE A 180 -4.39 7.77 -16.38
CA PHE A 180 -4.63 7.45 -17.78
C PHE A 180 -5.52 8.53 -18.39
N ASP A 181 -5.02 9.27 -19.37
CA ASP A 181 -5.74 10.35 -20.05
C ASP A 181 -5.79 10.09 -21.56
N GLY A 182 -6.96 9.73 -22.10
CA GLY A 182 -7.12 9.41 -23.52
C GLY A 182 -6.63 8.01 -23.91
N THR A 183 -6.30 7.15 -22.95
CA THR A 183 -5.85 5.78 -23.20
C THR A 183 -7.02 4.88 -23.60
N ARG A 184 -6.80 3.98 -24.56
CA ARG A 184 -7.80 3.03 -25.07
C ARG A 184 -7.44 1.60 -24.67
N PHE A 185 -8.34 0.94 -23.95
CA PHE A 185 -8.22 -0.47 -23.56
C PHE A 185 -9.10 -1.33 -24.48
N VAL A 186 -8.47 -2.13 -25.33
CA VAL A 186 -9.18 -2.94 -26.34
C VAL A 186 -9.03 -4.42 -25.99
N GLY A 187 -10.15 -5.09 -25.71
CA GLY A 187 -10.13 -6.51 -25.34
C GLY A 187 -9.56 -7.37 -26.48
N ARG A 188 -10.18 -7.28 -27.66
CA ARG A 188 -9.70 -7.93 -28.89
C ARG A 188 -9.82 -7.04 -30.12
N THR A 189 -8.73 -6.77 -30.85
CA THR A 189 -8.75 -5.96 -32.08
C THR A 189 -9.23 -6.75 -33.31
N GLU A 190 -9.77 -6.04 -34.30
CA GLU A 190 -10.26 -6.62 -35.55
C GLU A 190 -9.10 -7.20 -36.38
N GLY A 191 -9.26 -8.41 -36.91
CA GLY A 191 -8.24 -9.04 -37.74
C GLY A 191 -7.18 -9.86 -36.98
N MET A 192 -7.24 -9.93 -35.65
CA MET A 192 -6.59 -11.01 -34.89
C MET A 192 -7.33 -12.32 -35.21
N THR A 193 -6.86 -13.03 -36.24
CA THR A 193 -7.49 -14.22 -36.83
C THR A 193 -7.91 -15.26 -35.78
N PRO A 194 -8.94 -16.09 -36.05
CA PRO A 194 -9.47 -17.09 -35.12
C PRO A 194 -8.50 -18.26 -34.83
N THR A 195 -7.29 -18.24 -35.40
CA THR A 195 -6.29 -19.30 -35.25
C THR A 195 -5.77 -19.43 -33.82
N VAL A 196 -6.01 -18.44 -32.99
CA VAL A 196 -5.62 -18.42 -31.59
C VAL A 196 -6.85 -18.73 -30.74
N SER A 197 -6.82 -19.86 -30.02
CA SER A 197 -7.94 -20.28 -29.19
C SER A 197 -8.24 -19.21 -28.14
N CYS A 198 -9.51 -18.98 -27.83
CA CYS A 198 -9.93 -18.05 -26.77
C CYS A 198 -9.34 -18.40 -25.39
N ASN A 199 -8.82 -19.62 -25.22
CA ASN A 199 -8.16 -20.05 -23.99
C ASN A 199 -6.71 -19.55 -23.88
N ASP A 200 -6.11 -19.07 -24.97
CA ASP A 200 -4.66 -18.85 -25.02
C ASP A 200 -4.22 -17.39 -25.03
N HIS A 201 -5.04 -16.40 -25.42
CA HIS A 201 -4.53 -15.04 -25.68
C HIS A 201 -5.50 -13.85 -25.53
N ILE A 202 -6.53 -13.92 -24.67
CA ILE A 202 -7.37 -12.75 -24.41
C ILE A 202 -7.37 -12.41 -22.94
N ALA A 203 -7.07 -11.14 -22.66
CA ALA A 203 -7.03 -10.59 -21.34
C ALA A 203 -8.40 -10.81 -20.72
N SER A 204 -8.46 -11.50 -19.60
CA SER A 204 -9.68 -11.57 -18.82
C SER A 204 -10.05 -10.19 -18.26
N THR A 205 -9.07 -9.28 -18.17
CA THR A 205 -9.28 -7.97 -17.55
C THR A 205 -8.57 -6.83 -18.29
N GLY A 206 -9.27 -5.72 -18.52
CA GLY A 206 -8.68 -4.51 -19.12
C GLY A 206 -7.77 -3.76 -18.17
N LEU A 207 -8.32 -3.35 -17.04
CA LEU A 207 -7.61 -2.60 -16.01
C LEU A 207 -7.89 -3.19 -14.63
N VAL A 208 -6.84 -3.57 -13.90
CA VAL A 208 -6.90 -3.88 -12.47
C VAL A 208 -6.35 -2.68 -11.71
N ILE A 209 -7.16 -2.14 -10.82
CA ILE A 209 -6.76 -1.08 -9.89
C ILE A 209 -6.76 -1.61 -8.47
N ASP A 210 -5.74 -1.23 -7.70
CA ASP A 210 -5.64 -1.62 -6.30
C ASP A 210 -6.42 -0.65 -5.42
N PRO A 211 -7.15 -1.18 -4.42
CA PRO A 211 -7.89 -0.35 -3.47
C PRO A 211 -7.00 0.31 -2.42
N GLU A 212 -5.77 -0.16 -2.29
CA GLU A 212 -4.81 0.32 -1.29
C GLU A 212 -3.71 1.14 -1.95
N LYS A 213 -3.29 2.19 -1.25
CA LYS A 213 -2.13 2.98 -1.62
C LYS A 213 -0.83 2.22 -1.38
N ALA A 214 0.27 2.72 -1.94
CA ALA A 214 1.58 2.28 -1.47
C ALA A 214 1.73 2.65 0.02
N LEU A 215 2.11 1.67 0.85
CA LEU A 215 2.25 1.75 2.32
C LEU A 215 2.96 3.01 2.87
N GLU A 216 3.78 3.67 2.06
CA GLU A 216 4.59 4.83 2.47
C GLU A 216 3.84 6.18 2.34
N ASN A 217 2.64 6.22 1.74
CA ASN A 217 1.91 7.46 1.49
C ASN A 217 0.68 7.66 2.41
N ASN A 218 0.92 7.71 3.73
CA ASN A 218 -0.14 7.85 4.73
C ASN A 218 -0.53 9.30 5.04
N LYS A 219 -0.14 10.27 4.20
CA LYS A 219 -0.57 11.67 4.37
C LYS A 219 -1.94 11.96 3.74
N GLY A 220 -2.53 11.00 3.04
CA GLY A 220 -3.82 11.17 2.37
C GLY A 220 -3.79 12.05 1.11
N LEU A 221 -2.73 12.83 0.88
CA LEU A 221 -2.67 13.86 -0.17
C LEU A 221 -2.71 13.35 -1.62
N VAL A 222 -2.32 12.10 -1.86
CA VAL A 222 -2.30 11.54 -3.22
C VAL A 222 -3.57 10.78 -3.53
N ARG A 223 -3.92 10.70 -4.81
CA ARG A 223 -4.98 9.82 -5.31
C ARG A 223 -4.43 8.44 -5.62
N GLY A 224 -5.31 7.47 -5.81
CA GLY A 224 -4.95 6.21 -6.47
C GLY A 224 -4.87 6.42 -7.98
N THR A 225 -5.57 5.56 -8.72
CA THR A 225 -5.75 5.68 -10.18
C THR A 225 -6.76 6.76 -10.59
N THR A 226 -6.40 7.55 -11.59
CA THR A 226 -7.24 8.57 -12.24
C THR A 226 -7.46 8.18 -13.71
N LEU A 227 -8.71 8.12 -14.15
CA LEU A 227 -9.09 7.86 -15.54
C LEU A 227 -9.76 9.11 -16.12
N LYS A 228 -9.20 9.62 -17.23
CA LYS A 228 -9.74 10.77 -17.99
C LYS A 228 -9.85 10.39 -19.46
N ASN A 229 -11.01 10.60 -20.08
CA ASN A 229 -11.20 10.32 -21.51
C ASN A 229 -10.81 8.88 -21.91
N VAL A 230 -11.02 7.92 -21.01
CA VAL A 230 -10.60 6.52 -21.23
C VAL A 230 -11.70 5.75 -21.95
N GLU A 231 -11.31 4.95 -22.92
CA GLU A 231 -12.20 4.05 -23.66
C GLU A 231 -11.91 2.59 -23.33
N PHE A 232 -12.96 1.83 -23.07
CA PHE A 232 -12.95 0.37 -23.09
C PHE A 232 -13.83 -0.12 -24.24
N SER A 233 -13.25 -0.93 -25.14
CA SER A 233 -13.99 -1.51 -26.25
C SER A 233 -13.62 -2.96 -26.52
N ARG A 234 -14.57 -3.72 -27.06
CA ARG A 234 -14.42 -5.11 -27.49
C ARG A 234 -14.07 -6.09 -26.36
N TRP A 235 -14.67 -5.89 -25.21
CA TRP A 235 -14.63 -6.76 -24.04
C TRP A 235 -15.82 -7.72 -23.99
N ALA A 236 -16.94 -7.42 -24.68
CA ALA A 236 -18.07 -8.33 -24.73
C ALA A 236 -17.72 -9.65 -25.44
N PRO A 237 -18.23 -10.81 -24.97
CA PRO A 237 -18.02 -12.11 -25.64
C PRO A 237 -18.39 -12.10 -27.13
N THR A 238 -19.45 -11.38 -27.48
CA THR A 238 -19.94 -11.23 -28.87
C THR A 238 -18.96 -10.45 -29.75
N SER A 239 -18.26 -9.47 -29.18
CA SER A 239 -17.28 -8.64 -29.88
C SER A 239 -15.90 -9.30 -29.95
N SER A 240 -15.55 -10.12 -28.95
CA SER A 240 -14.29 -10.86 -28.89
C SER A 240 -14.34 -12.16 -29.70
N GLY A 241 -15.52 -12.60 -30.15
CA GLY A 241 -15.70 -13.86 -30.87
C GLY A 241 -15.42 -15.08 -29.99
N CYS A 242 -15.50 -14.92 -28.66
CA CYS A 242 -15.19 -15.95 -27.69
C CYS A 242 -16.41 -16.46 -26.95
N THR A 243 -16.41 -17.76 -26.65
CA THR A 243 -17.50 -18.39 -25.91
C THR A 243 -17.52 -17.95 -24.45
N PRO A 244 -18.68 -17.94 -23.77
CA PRO A 244 -18.89 -17.29 -22.46
C PRO A 244 -18.17 -17.91 -21.26
N THR A 245 -17.27 -18.87 -21.46
CA THR A 245 -16.63 -19.61 -20.35
C THR A 245 -15.61 -18.80 -19.59
N THR A 246 -15.21 -17.63 -20.11
CA THR A 246 -14.28 -16.71 -19.46
C THR A 246 -15.00 -15.38 -19.19
N THR A 247 -14.92 -14.90 -17.95
CA THR A 247 -15.46 -13.60 -17.55
C THR A 247 -14.49 -12.52 -18.02
N PHE A 248 -14.86 -11.83 -19.10
CA PHE A 248 -14.17 -10.64 -19.56
C PHE A 248 -14.67 -9.43 -18.78
N GLN A 249 -13.77 -8.74 -18.08
CA GLN A 249 -14.08 -7.56 -17.28
C GLN A 249 -13.28 -6.35 -17.80
N PRO A 250 -13.92 -5.25 -18.23
CA PRO A 250 -13.19 -4.04 -18.59
C PRO A 250 -12.33 -3.54 -17.42
N MET A 251 -12.88 -3.56 -16.21
CA MET A 251 -12.20 -3.11 -15.01
C MET A 251 -12.52 -4.00 -13.81
N VAL A 252 -11.52 -4.21 -12.96
CA VAL A 252 -11.64 -4.92 -11.68
C VAL A 252 -10.97 -4.10 -10.59
N LEU A 253 -11.62 -4.01 -9.43
CA LEU A 253 -11.00 -3.53 -8.20
C LEU A 253 -10.53 -4.72 -7.36
N GLY A 254 -9.28 -4.69 -6.91
CA GLY A 254 -8.77 -5.63 -5.93
C GLY A 254 -7.62 -6.50 -6.42
N THR A 255 -6.77 -6.87 -5.48
CA THR A 255 -5.69 -7.85 -5.66
C THR A 255 -5.63 -8.77 -4.46
N PRO A 256 -5.07 -9.99 -4.62
CA PRO A 256 -4.86 -10.88 -3.49
C PRO A 256 -3.81 -10.38 -2.48
N GLN A 257 -3.17 -9.23 -2.71
CA GLN A 257 -2.07 -8.73 -1.88
C GLN A 257 -2.39 -7.37 -1.24
N THR A 258 -3.64 -7.18 -0.79
CA THR A 258 -3.95 -6.05 0.09
C THR A 258 -3.38 -6.29 1.48
N PHE A 259 -2.72 -5.28 2.03
CA PHE A 259 -2.26 -5.30 3.41
C PHE A 259 -3.38 -4.92 4.35
N TYR A 260 -4.31 -4.06 3.97
CA TYR A 260 -5.47 -3.73 4.78
C TYR A 260 -6.75 -4.11 4.03
N GLU A 261 -7.77 -4.53 4.76
CA GLU A 261 -9.13 -4.73 4.24
C GLU A 261 -9.88 -3.40 4.18
N ILE A 262 -9.21 -2.33 3.71
CA ILE A 262 -9.79 -0.99 3.55
C ILE A 262 -9.49 -0.46 2.15
N PHE A 263 -10.40 0.38 1.68
CA PHE A 263 -10.23 1.22 0.52
C PHE A 263 -9.55 2.53 0.94
N SER A 264 -8.27 2.65 0.61
CA SER A 264 -7.45 3.83 0.96
C SER A 264 -6.95 4.62 -0.25
N ALA A 265 -7.19 4.15 -1.47
CA ALA A 265 -6.74 4.77 -2.71
C ALA A 265 -7.90 5.50 -3.42
N PRO A 266 -8.19 6.79 -3.13
CA PRO A 266 -9.31 7.48 -3.76
C PRO A 266 -9.10 7.58 -5.27
N HIS A 267 -9.92 6.86 -6.02
CA HIS A 267 -9.91 6.82 -7.48
C HIS A 267 -10.81 7.91 -8.07
N PHE A 268 -10.48 8.36 -9.28
CA PHE A 268 -11.23 9.41 -9.99
C PHE A 268 -11.51 9.03 -11.44
N PHE A 269 -12.78 9.01 -11.84
CA PHE A 269 -13.19 8.72 -13.22
C PHE A 269 -13.88 9.93 -13.86
N SER A 270 -13.45 10.28 -15.08
CA SER A 270 -14.04 11.34 -15.89
C SER A 270 -14.01 10.96 -17.37
N ASN A 271 -15.15 11.12 -18.04
CA ASN A 271 -15.37 10.78 -19.44
C ASN A 271 -14.90 9.35 -19.79
N VAL A 272 -15.22 8.39 -18.92
CA VAL A 272 -14.95 6.97 -19.18
C VAL A 272 -16.08 6.39 -20.02
N THR A 273 -15.74 5.75 -21.14
CA THR A 273 -16.70 5.15 -22.07
C THR A 273 -16.45 3.65 -22.16
N VAL A 274 -17.50 2.85 -21.95
CA VAL A 274 -17.47 1.40 -22.20
C VAL A 274 -18.47 1.11 -23.31
N PHE A 275 -17.99 0.71 -24.48
CA PHE A 275 -18.83 0.54 -25.67
C PHE A 275 -19.69 -0.74 -25.65
N ASP A 276 -19.41 -1.65 -24.73
CA ASP A 276 -20.05 -2.95 -24.62
C ASP A 276 -21.12 -2.94 -23.50
N ASN A 277 -22.30 -2.41 -23.82
CA ASN A 277 -23.38 -2.10 -22.87
C ASN A 277 -23.99 -3.30 -22.10
N SER A 278 -23.49 -4.52 -22.29
CA SER A 278 -24.07 -5.74 -21.71
C SER A 278 -23.33 -6.27 -20.48
N MET A 279 -22.34 -5.54 -19.95
CA MET A 279 -21.46 -6.03 -18.88
C MET A 279 -21.40 -5.11 -17.68
N VAL A 280 -20.98 -5.67 -16.56
CA VAL A 280 -20.55 -4.90 -15.38
C VAL A 280 -19.27 -4.16 -15.77
N ASN A 281 -19.31 -2.83 -15.74
CA ASN A 281 -18.18 -2.01 -16.21
C ASN A 281 -17.00 -1.98 -15.23
N LEU A 282 -17.29 -2.21 -13.95
CA LEU A 282 -16.32 -2.35 -12.87
C LEU A 282 -16.79 -3.45 -11.93
N ASP A 283 -16.02 -4.53 -11.83
CA ASP A 283 -16.28 -5.61 -10.88
C ASP A 283 -15.50 -5.36 -9.58
N THR A 284 -16.22 -5.12 -8.48
CA THR A 284 -15.63 -5.03 -7.14
C THR A 284 -16.15 -6.12 -6.21
N CYS A 285 -16.89 -7.10 -6.73
CA CYS A 285 -17.46 -8.14 -5.90
C CYS A 285 -16.38 -8.96 -5.21
N ASN A 286 -15.27 -9.26 -5.91
CA ASN A 286 -14.13 -9.95 -5.29
C ASN A 286 -13.47 -9.12 -4.20
N ALA A 287 -13.33 -7.80 -4.37
CA ALA A 287 -12.82 -6.95 -3.29
C ALA A 287 -13.73 -7.00 -2.05
N LEU A 288 -15.04 -6.95 -2.25
CA LEU A 288 -16.01 -7.00 -1.16
C LEU A 288 -16.08 -8.37 -0.48
N SER A 289 -16.13 -9.46 -1.25
CA SER A 289 -16.36 -10.81 -0.72
C SER A 289 -15.08 -11.56 -0.33
N GLU A 290 -14.00 -11.41 -1.08
CA GLU A 290 -12.74 -12.14 -0.86
C GLU A 290 -11.75 -11.32 -0.01
N LEU A 291 -11.76 -9.99 -0.16
CA LEU A 291 -10.86 -9.12 0.61
C LEU A 291 -11.52 -8.54 1.86
N ASN A 292 -12.82 -8.76 2.07
CA ASN A 292 -13.63 -8.20 3.16
C ASN A 292 -13.55 -6.66 3.21
N MET A 293 -13.47 -6.03 2.03
CA MET A 293 -13.32 -4.58 1.90
C MET A 293 -14.67 -3.94 1.62
N ASP A 294 -15.35 -3.51 2.67
CA ASP A 294 -16.72 -3.00 2.61
C ASP A 294 -16.83 -1.48 2.50
N ASP A 295 -15.72 -0.78 2.30
CA ASP A 295 -15.59 0.69 2.37
C ASP A 295 -15.24 1.36 1.03
N VAL A 296 -15.48 0.68 -0.09
CA VAL A 296 -15.12 1.15 -1.44
C VAL A 296 -15.88 2.43 -1.83
N VAL A 297 -15.15 3.49 -2.19
CA VAL A 297 -15.72 4.75 -2.70
C VAL A 297 -14.91 5.32 -3.87
N ILE A 298 -15.55 5.49 -5.02
CA ILE A 298 -14.90 5.98 -6.26
C ILE A 298 -15.64 7.21 -6.78
N GLU A 299 -14.89 8.29 -7.03
CA GLU A 299 -15.42 9.53 -7.56
C GLU A 299 -15.66 9.44 -9.08
N VAL A 300 -16.85 9.86 -9.53
CA VAL A 300 -17.22 9.91 -10.96
C VAL A 300 -17.67 11.33 -11.30
N ALA A 301 -16.87 12.07 -12.07
CA ALA A 301 -17.14 13.46 -12.42
C ALA A 301 -18.19 13.60 -13.52
N ASN A 302 -18.00 12.82 -14.58
CA ASN A 302 -18.86 12.72 -15.74
C ASN A 302 -18.50 11.42 -16.46
N ASP A 303 -19.45 10.78 -17.10
CA ASP A 303 -19.17 9.65 -17.97
C ASP A 303 -20.22 9.56 -19.07
N ASN A 304 -19.97 8.74 -20.09
CA ASN A 304 -20.89 8.58 -21.21
C ASN A 304 -21.83 7.40 -20.97
N GLY A 305 -22.44 7.30 -19.79
CA GLY A 305 -23.34 6.20 -19.45
C GLY A 305 -22.66 4.97 -18.84
N GLY A 306 -21.35 5.02 -18.59
CA GLY A 306 -20.58 3.88 -18.07
C GLY A 306 -20.90 3.53 -16.62
N PHE A 307 -20.92 4.53 -15.74
CA PHE A 307 -21.15 4.40 -14.30
C PHE A 307 -22.30 5.27 -13.80
N SER A 308 -22.69 6.30 -14.56
CA SER A 308 -23.86 7.13 -14.29
C SER A 308 -24.87 7.03 -15.43
N ARG A 309 -26.16 6.82 -15.14
CA ARG A 309 -27.20 6.64 -16.18
C ARG A 309 -27.47 7.89 -17.03
N ASN A 310 -27.08 9.07 -16.55
CA ASN A 310 -27.40 10.37 -17.17
C ASN A 310 -26.17 11.29 -17.26
N SER A 311 -24.95 10.75 -17.22
CA SER A 311 -23.72 11.57 -17.17
C SER A 311 -23.67 12.50 -15.96
N ASN A 312 -24.36 12.14 -14.88
CA ASN A 312 -24.38 12.92 -13.64
C ASN A 312 -23.07 12.68 -12.89
N GLN A 313 -22.58 13.73 -12.24
CA GLN A 313 -21.54 13.60 -11.25
C GLN A 313 -22.05 12.82 -10.03
N GLY A 314 -21.19 12.05 -9.39
CA GLY A 314 -21.50 11.35 -8.15
C GLY A 314 -20.37 10.44 -7.68
N PHE A 315 -20.73 9.44 -6.90
CA PHE A 315 -19.79 8.43 -6.39
C PHE A 315 -20.35 7.03 -6.60
N LEU A 316 -19.48 6.09 -6.95
CA LEU A 316 -19.74 4.67 -6.75
C LEU A 316 -19.36 4.35 -5.30
N VAL A 317 -20.29 3.74 -4.56
CA VAL A 317 -20.10 3.41 -3.14
C VAL A 317 -20.47 1.96 -2.87
N SER A 318 -19.75 1.36 -1.93
CA SER A 318 -20.15 0.10 -1.30
C SER A 318 -21.45 0.29 -0.49
N PRO A 319 -22.19 -0.80 -0.21
CA PRO A 319 -23.41 -0.72 0.61
C PRO A 319 -23.19 -0.08 1.98
N GLN A 320 -22.01 -0.23 2.58
CA GLN A 320 -21.68 0.30 3.91
C GLN A 320 -21.79 1.84 3.96
N HIS A 321 -21.34 2.55 2.92
CA HIS A 321 -21.36 4.02 2.87
C HIS A 321 -22.65 4.64 2.34
N LYS A 322 -23.64 3.81 1.97
CA LYS A 322 -24.90 4.29 1.40
C LYS A 322 -25.63 5.29 2.29
N ALA A 323 -25.53 5.13 3.61
CA ALA A 323 -26.23 5.97 4.59
C ALA A 323 -25.86 7.46 4.44
N PHE A 324 -24.56 7.78 4.38
CA PHE A 324 -24.08 9.15 4.19
C PHE A 324 -24.02 9.58 2.72
N ALA A 325 -24.11 8.64 1.78
CA ALA A 325 -24.04 8.93 0.35
C ALA A 325 -25.36 9.39 -0.30
N GLY A 326 -26.43 9.64 0.49
CA GLY A 326 -27.74 10.04 -0.02
C GLY A 326 -28.80 8.95 -0.01
N GLY A 327 -28.52 7.79 0.62
CA GLY A 327 -29.50 6.77 0.97
C GLY A 327 -30.30 6.24 -0.21
N SER A 328 -31.57 6.62 -0.29
CA SER A 328 -32.53 6.15 -1.30
C SER A 328 -32.27 6.66 -2.72
N SER A 329 -31.41 7.67 -2.89
CA SER A 329 -31.05 8.21 -4.22
C SER A 329 -30.02 7.35 -4.96
N CYS A 330 -29.35 6.43 -4.27
CA CYS A 330 -28.35 5.56 -4.87
C CYS A 330 -28.99 4.43 -5.68
N THR A 331 -28.43 4.14 -6.85
CA THR A 331 -28.91 3.08 -7.75
C THR A 331 -27.85 2.01 -7.95
N SER A 332 -28.22 0.73 -7.82
CA SER A 332 -27.29 -0.37 -8.10
C SER A 332 -26.82 -0.35 -9.56
N MET A 333 -25.51 -0.52 -9.74
CA MET A 333 -24.85 -0.57 -11.06
C MET A 333 -24.35 -1.97 -11.43
N GLY A 334 -24.64 -2.98 -10.61
CA GLY A 334 -23.95 -4.27 -10.66
C GLY A 334 -22.54 -4.17 -10.05
N GLY A 335 -21.77 -5.26 -10.11
CA GLY A 335 -20.39 -5.27 -9.61
C GLY A 335 -20.25 -4.98 -8.11
N CYS A 336 -21.33 -5.15 -7.34
CA CYS A 336 -21.40 -4.94 -5.89
C CYS A 336 -21.25 -3.48 -5.40
N LEU A 337 -21.39 -2.49 -6.30
CA LEU A 337 -21.47 -1.07 -5.96
C LEU A 337 -22.82 -0.43 -6.33
N GLU A 338 -23.10 0.69 -5.70
CA GLU A 338 -24.21 1.58 -6.03
C GLU A 338 -23.67 2.94 -6.49
N PHE A 339 -24.33 3.56 -7.46
CA PHE A 339 -24.03 4.91 -7.88
C PHE A 339 -24.96 5.91 -7.19
N CYS A 340 -24.38 6.87 -6.47
CA CYS A 340 -25.08 7.94 -5.77
C CYS A 340 -24.85 9.28 -6.48
N PRO A 341 -25.84 9.78 -7.23
CA PRO A 341 -25.71 11.02 -8.00
C PRO A 341 -25.73 12.26 -7.10
N ASN A 342 -25.00 13.30 -7.51
CA ASN A 342 -24.91 14.61 -6.83
C ASN A 342 -24.41 14.56 -5.39
N THR A 343 -23.78 13.46 -4.98
CA THR A 343 -23.12 13.32 -3.69
C THR A 343 -21.66 13.77 -3.83
N CYS A 344 -21.11 14.38 -2.78
CA CYS A 344 -19.71 14.74 -2.69
C CYS A 344 -19.12 14.12 -1.42
N LEU A 345 -18.25 13.12 -1.55
CA LEU A 345 -17.70 12.38 -0.40
C LEU A 345 -16.18 12.51 -0.37
N ARG A 346 -15.61 12.66 0.83
CA ARG A 346 -14.17 12.51 1.07
C ARG A 346 -13.95 11.38 2.08
N ILE A 347 -12.99 10.52 1.78
CA ILE A 347 -12.63 9.41 2.67
C ILE A 347 -11.78 9.98 3.82
N VAL A 348 -12.10 9.55 5.04
CA VAL A 348 -11.29 9.78 6.23
C VAL A 348 -10.94 8.43 6.82
N ARG A 349 -9.65 8.17 6.98
CA ARG A 349 -9.14 6.97 7.65
C ARG A 349 -8.75 7.28 9.08
N PHE A 350 -9.00 6.34 9.98
CA PHE A 350 -8.59 6.43 11.38
C PHE A 350 -7.63 5.30 11.68
N VAL A 351 -6.34 5.65 11.84
CA VAL A 351 -5.31 4.69 12.23
C VAL A 351 -5.31 4.58 13.75
N VAL A 352 -5.38 3.35 14.26
CA VAL A 352 -5.47 3.02 15.68
C VAL A 352 -4.50 1.90 16.07
N ASN A 353 -4.39 1.59 17.36
CA ASN A 353 -3.64 0.42 17.80
C ASN A 353 -4.30 -0.88 17.32
N GLY A 354 -3.55 -1.75 16.66
CA GLY A 354 -4.03 -3.05 16.16
C GLY A 354 -3.87 -4.21 17.13
N ALA A 355 -3.17 -4.05 18.26
CA ALA A 355 -3.09 -5.08 19.32
C ALA A 355 -4.16 -4.92 20.40
N ALA A 356 -5.04 -3.95 20.23
CA ALA A 356 -6.10 -3.67 21.15
C ALA A 356 -7.27 -4.66 20.97
N GLU A 357 -8.12 -4.78 21.99
CA GLU A 357 -9.40 -5.50 21.89
C GLU A 357 -10.20 -5.05 20.65
N ASP A 358 -11.13 -5.87 20.19
CA ASP A 358 -12.01 -5.45 19.11
C ASP A 358 -12.97 -4.37 19.64
N PHE A 359 -13.05 -3.27 18.89
CA PHE A 359 -13.97 -2.18 19.14
C PHE A 359 -14.51 -1.73 17.79
N ASP A 360 -15.73 -1.21 17.81
CA ASP A 360 -16.32 -0.60 16.64
C ASP A 360 -16.17 0.92 16.72
N MET A 361 -16.00 1.54 15.56
CA MET A 361 -16.05 2.98 15.42
C MET A 361 -17.47 3.39 15.04
N VAL A 362 -18.04 4.33 15.78
CA VAL A 362 -19.37 4.88 15.51
C VAL A 362 -19.20 6.32 15.08
N VAL A 363 -19.83 6.67 13.95
CA VAL A 363 -19.84 8.02 13.39
C VAL A 363 -21.28 8.48 13.21
N THR A 364 -21.59 9.71 13.59
CA THR A 364 -22.93 10.29 13.48
C THR A 364 -22.91 11.77 13.11
N ASP A 365 -23.89 12.21 12.33
CA ASP A 365 -24.19 13.63 12.09
C ASP A 365 -25.37 14.14 12.94
N GLY A 366 -25.82 13.34 13.92
CA GLY A 366 -27.00 13.58 14.74
C GLY A 366 -28.31 13.05 14.15
N THR A 367 -28.33 12.68 12.87
CA THR A 367 -29.49 12.09 12.18
C THR A 367 -29.22 10.69 11.64
N THR A 368 -28.02 10.50 11.09
CA THR A 368 -27.52 9.26 10.52
C THR A 368 -26.40 8.74 11.41
N THR A 369 -26.40 7.44 11.67
CA THR A 369 -25.35 6.77 12.44
C THR A 369 -24.85 5.58 11.64
N GLN A 370 -23.53 5.45 11.55
CA GLN A 370 -22.87 4.30 10.95
C GLN A 370 -21.89 3.70 11.96
N GLN A 371 -21.91 2.38 12.06
CA GLN A 371 -20.96 1.60 12.83
C GLN A 371 -20.02 0.90 11.87
N LEU A 372 -18.73 0.95 12.16
CA LEU A 372 -17.64 0.51 11.30
C LEU A 372 -16.74 -0.41 12.09
N SER A 373 -16.44 -1.57 11.51
CA SER A 373 -15.54 -2.53 12.12
C SER A 373 -14.09 -2.26 11.75
N ARG A 374 -13.19 -2.70 12.61
CA ARG A 374 -11.76 -2.50 12.46
C ARG A 374 -11.20 -3.39 11.35
N SER A 375 -10.43 -2.81 10.45
CA SER A 375 -9.58 -3.58 9.55
C SER A 375 -8.18 -3.73 10.13
N LEU A 376 -7.67 -4.96 10.17
CA LEU A 376 -6.31 -5.26 10.61
C LEU A 376 -5.41 -5.53 9.42
N LYS A 377 -4.11 -5.27 9.59
CA LYS A 377 -3.14 -5.56 8.55
C LYS A 377 -3.05 -7.07 8.29
N LYS A 378 -3.44 -7.53 7.10
CA LYS A 378 -3.11 -8.83 6.52
C LYS A 378 -1.60 -8.89 6.31
N ASN A 379 -0.85 -9.40 7.28
CA ASN A 379 0.53 -9.78 7.04
C ASN A 379 0.91 -11.09 7.72
N HIS A 380 1.63 -11.90 6.95
CA HIS A 380 2.09 -13.23 7.28
C HIS A 380 3.16 -13.19 8.40
N ASN A 381 2.90 -13.93 9.48
CA ASN A 381 3.88 -14.43 10.47
C ASN A 381 4.54 -13.46 11.47
N HIS A 382 4.23 -12.16 11.50
CA HIS A 382 4.92 -11.25 12.42
C HIS A 382 3.95 -10.28 13.12
N ASN A 383 3.96 -10.27 14.47
CA ASN A 383 3.18 -9.36 15.33
C ASN A 383 3.77 -7.92 15.32
N VAL A 384 4.32 -7.49 14.19
CA VAL A 384 5.14 -6.28 14.12
C VAL A 384 4.31 -5.06 13.82
N GLY A 385 4.14 -4.20 14.83
CA GLY A 385 3.62 -2.84 14.61
C GLY A 385 2.22 -2.82 14.00
N ASN A 386 1.39 -3.84 14.28
CA ASN A 386 0.05 -3.94 13.75
C ASN A 386 -0.76 -2.73 14.21
N VAL A 387 -1.18 -1.93 13.24
CA VAL A 387 -2.20 -0.89 13.42
C VAL A 387 -3.52 -1.40 12.87
N GLY A 388 -4.59 -1.02 13.53
CA GLY A 388 -5.93 -1.14 12.99
C GLY A 388 -6.25 0.11 12.18
N VAL A 389 -7.13 -0.02 11.20
CA VAL A 389 -7.60 1.10 10.42
C VAL A 389 -9.12 1.00 10.26
N TYR A 390 -9.79 2.15 10.38
CA TYR A 390 -11.16 2.34 9.95
C TYR A 390 -11.15 3.31 8.78
N ALA A 391 -12.16 3.22 7.91
CA ALA A 391 -12.39 4.20 6.86
C ALA A 391 -13.86 4.56 6.81
N VAL A 392 -14.13 5.84 6.52
CA VAL A 392 -15.48 6.33 6.27
C VAL A 392 -15.44 7.38 5.18
N ALA A 393 -16.41 7.34 4.28
CA ALA A 393 -16.62 8.39 3.30
C ALA A 393 -17.76 9.32 3.73
N LEU A 394 -17.45 10.59 3.95
CA LEU A 394 -18.39 11.57 4.51
C LEU A 394 -18.57 12.78 3.56
N PRO A 395 -19.80 13.30 3.43
CA PRO A 395 -20.02 14.59 2.78
C PRO A 395 -19.63 15.77 3.67
N ALA A 396 -19.78 16.99 3.18
CA ALA A 396 -19.65 18.16 4.04
C ALA A 396 -20.68 18.10 5.18
N GLY A 397 -20.23 18.42 6.40
CA GLY A 397 -21.05 18.36 7.59
C GLY A 397 -20.19 18.51 8.85
N SER A 398 -20.81 18.26 9.99
CA SER A 398 -20.14 18.12 11.28
C SER A 398 -20.49 16.75 11.83
N TYR A 399 -19.49 16.04 12.34
CA TYR A 399 -19.64 14.65 12.76
C TYR A 399 -19.09 14.45 14.15
N ASP A 400 -19.80 13.68 14.97
CA ASP A 400 -19.27 13.12 16.20
C ASP A 400 -18.82 11.68 15.94
N LEU A 401 -17.66 11.32 16.47
CA LEU A 401 -17.08 9.99 16.31
C LEU A 401 -16.55 9.49 17.66
N HIS A 402 -16.91 8.26 18.01
CA HIS A 402 -16.36 7.55 19.16
C HIS A 402 -16.06 6.08 18.84
N PHE A 403 -15.33 5.43 19.74
CA PHE A 403 -15.11 3.99 19.71
C PHE A 403 -15.90 3.34 20.85
N GLN A 404 -16.43 2.15 20.61
CA GLN A 404 -17.16 1.41 21.64
C GLN A 404 -16.77 -0.06 21.65
N ASP A 405 -16.80 -0.66 22.84
CA ASP A 405 -16.66 -2.11 23.02
C ASP A 405 -17.96 -2.86 22.65
N ASP A 406 -17.95 -4.19 22.72
CA ASP A 406 -19.12 -5.05 22.48
C ASP A 406 -20.31 -4.74 23.41
N GLY A 407 -20.05 -4.11 24.56
CA GLY A 407 -21.06 -3.67 25.52
C GLY A 407 -21.65 -2.28 25.19
N GLY A 408 -21.17 -1.62 24.15
CA GLY A 408 -21.54 -0.25 23.78
C GLY A 408 -20.93 0.82 24.68
N ASN A 409 -19.95 0.48 25.52
CA ASN A 409 -19.25 1.45 26.35
C ASN A 409 -18.22 2.20 25.52
N MET A 410 -18.13 3.51 25.71
CA MET A 410 -17.13 4.32 25.03
C MET A 410 -15.72 3.96 25.50
N VAL A 411 -14.86 3.59 24.56
CA VAL A 411 -13.45 3.22 24.78
C VAL A 411 -12.51 4.10 23.96
N TRP A 412 -11.21 4.03 24.24
CA TRP A 412 -10.18 4.69 23.44
C TRP A 412 -9.12 3.67 23.01
N PRO A 413 -8.78 3.58 21.72
CA PRO A 413 -7.97 2.49 21.18
C PRO A 413 -6.46 2.72 21.32
N SER A 414 -6.04 3.18 22.50
CA SER A 414 -4.73 3.78 22.77
C SER A 414 -4.52 5.13 22.06
N PHE A 415 -4.55 5.15 20.72
CA PHE A 415 -4.40 6.37 19.94
C PHE A 415 -5.33 6.35 18.73
N VAL A 416 -5.64 7.54 18.20
CA VAL A 416 -6.43 7.71 16.99
C VAL A 416 -5.76 8.79 16.15
N ASN A 417 -5.38 8.44 14.92
CA ASN A 417 -4.82 9.39 13.96
C ASN A 417 -5.74 9.45 12.74
N ALA A 418 -6.41 10.59 12.57
CA ALA A 418 -7.29 10.85 11.43
C ALA A 418 -6.46 11.28 10.21
N VAL A 419 -6.62 10.58 9.11
CA VAL A 419 -6.00 10.88 7.82
C VAL A 419 -7.10 11.20 6.82
N TYR A 420 -7.16 12.45 6.39
CA TYR A 420 -8.08 12.89 5.36
C TYR A 420 -7.49 12.60 3.99
N GLU A 421 -8.17 11.75 3.22
CA GLU A 421 -7.74 11.38 1.88
C GLU A 421 -7.86 12.54 0.88
N ALA A 422 -7.34 12.36 -0.33
CA ALA A 422 -7.29 13.42 -1.32
C ALA A 422 -8.69 13.99 -1.59
N GLU A 423 -8.78 15.32 -1.59
CA GLU A 423 -10.03 16.04 -1.81
C GLU A 423 -10.64 15.71 -3.19
N PRO A 424 -11.97 15.49 -3.29
CA PRO A 424 -12.69 15.33 -4.55
C PRO A 424 -12.35 16.39 -5.61
N GLN A 425 -12.20 16.01 -6.88
CA GLN A 425 -11.86 16.96 -7.95
C GLN A 425 -13.10 17.60 -8.56
N ALA A 426 -14.19 16.86 -8.61
CA ALA A 426 -15.40 17.25 -9.32
C ALA A 426 -16.33 18.10 -8.46
N CYS A 427 -16.21 18.09 -7.12
CA CYS A 427 -17.06 18.84 -6.21
C CYS A 427 -16.28 19.45 -5.04
N SER A 428 -16.89 20.44 -4.39
CA SER A 428 -16.31 21.17 -3.26
C SER A 428 -17.03 20.97 -1.92
N ASN A 429 -18.13 20.20 -1.89
CA ASN A 429 -18.98 20.04 -0.70
C ASN A 429 -18.70 18.73 0.05
N TYR A 430 -17.44 18.50 0.44
CA TYR A 430 -16.96 17.31 1.14
C TYR A 430 -16.58 17.61 2.59
N VAL A 431 -16.36 16.58 3.41
CA VAL A 431 -15.92 16.74 4.81
C VAL A 431 -14.59 17.48 4.87
N ALA A 432 -14.56 18.59 5.61
CA ALA A 432 -13.35 19.39 5.81
C ALA A 432 -12.49 18.84 6.95
N GLU A 433 -11.21 19.18 6.96
CA GLU A 433 -10.34 18.93 8.11
C GLU A 433 -10.90 19.67 9.34
N GLY A 434 -11.01 18.96 10.46
CA GLY A 434 -11.61 19.49 11.70
C GLY A 434 -13.14 19.43 11.78
N ALA A 435 -13.82 18.93 10.74
CA ALA A 435 -15.27 18.69 10.78
C ALA A 435 -15.69 17.51 11.68
N ILE A 436 -14.73 16.68 12.09
CA ILE A 436 -14.96 15.48 12.89
C ILE A 436 -14.50 15.75 14.32
N ASN A 437 -15.45 15.72 15.24
CA ASN A 437 -15.22 15.78 16.68
C ASN A 437 -14.95 14.36 17.20
N LEU A 438 -13.69 14.06 17.46
CA LEU A 438 -13.27 12.80 18.08
C LEU A 438 -13.58 12.82 19.58
N MET A 439 -14.66 12.13 19.97
CA MET A 439 -15.08 12.03 21.35
C MET A 439 -14.19 11.05 22.12
N LYS A 440 -13.60 11.54 23.20
CA LYS A 440 -12.76 10.77 24.11
C LYS A 440 -13.58 10.34 25.34
N PRO A 441 -13.37 9.12 25.88
CA PRO A 441 -14.01 8.74 27.12
C PRO A 441 -13.56 9.66 28.28
N PRO A 442 -14.45 10.01 29.23
CA PRO A 442 -14.09 10.82 30.39
C PRO A 442 -12.97 10.16 31.19
N ILE A 443 -12.02 10.93 31.71
CA ILE A 443 -10.91 10.39 32.52
C ILE A 443 -11.47 9.66 33.75
N ASN A 444 -11.02 8.43 33.93
CA ASN A 444 -11.44 7.51 34.99
C ASN A 444 -10.27 6.59 35.37
N SER A 445 -10.55 5.54 36.14
CA SER A 445 -9.54 4.60 36.63
C SER A 445 -8.72 3.90 35.55
N ARG A 446 -9.16 3.88 34.28
CA ARG A 446 -8.34 3.36 33.17
C ARG A 446 -7.02 4.13 32.99
N CYS A 447 -6.99 5.38 33.44
CA CYS A 447 -5.87 6.31 33.32
C CYS A 447 -4.90 6.23 34.52
N ASP A 448 -5.22 5.41 35.52
CA ASP A 448 -4.36 5.19 36.68
C ASP A 448 -3.19 4.25 36.34
N GLU A 449 -3.37 3.37 35.36
CA GLU A 449 -2.33 2.47 34.83
C GLU A 449 -2.41 2.43 33.30
N LEU A 450 -1.36 2.98 32.65
CA LEU A 450 -1.29 3.11 31.19
C LEU A 450 -0.79 1.83 30.50
N ILE A 451 -0.01 1.00 31.20
CA ILE A 451 0.44 -0.29 30.68
C ILE A 451 -0.67 -1.33 30.88
N LYS A 452 -1.16 -1.88 29.78
CA LYS A 452 -2.16 -2.97 29.81
C LYS A 452 -1.45 -4.31 29.86
N ASN A 453 -1.97 -5.24 30.67
CA ASN A 453 -1.46 -6.61 30.80
C ASN A 453 0.06 -6.65 31.08
N GLY A 454 0.54 -5.83 32.01
CA GLY A 454 1.95 -5.76 32.37
C GLY A 454 2.46 -6.90 33.26
N ASN A 455 1.53 -7.67 33.84
CA ASN A 455 1.77 -8.90 34.62
C ASN A 455 1.53 -10.18 33.80
N PHE A 456 1.12 -10.05 32.52
CA PHE A 456 0.97 -11.16 31.57
C PHE A 456 -0.04 -12.25 31.97
N ASP A 457 -1.02 -11.94 32.83
CA ASP A 457 -2.11 -12.86 33.18
C ASP A 457 -3.03 -13.17 31.98
N SER A 458 -3.11 -12.23 31.02
CA SER A 458 -3.85 -12.38 29.77
C SER A 458 -2.94 -12.72 28.59
N GLN A 459 -1.92 -13.55 28.82
CA GLN A 459 -0.95 -13.93 27.80
C GLN A 459 -0.24 -12.71 27.15
N LEU A 460 -0.19 -12.65 25.81
CA LEU A 460 0.47 -11.57 25.05
C LEU A 460 -0.48 -10.46 24.59
N VAL A 461 -1.73 -10.44 25.05
CA VAL A 461 -2.71 -9.41 24.63
C VAL A 461 -2.13 -8.02 24.93
N TRP A 462 -2.30 -7.08 23.99
CA TRP A 462 -1.73 -5.71 23.97
C TRP A 462 -0.23 -5.56 23.68
N TRP A 463 0.54 -6.65 23.65
CA TRP A 463 1.98 -6.61 23.40
C TRP A 463 2.31 -6.96 21.96
N GLN A 464 3.10 -6.10 21.33
CA GLN A 464 3.62 -6.31 19.97
C GLN A 464 5.15 -6.37 20.00
N GLU A 465 5.75 -6.78 18.90
CA GLU A 465 7.20 -6.86 18.75
C GLU A 465 7.70 -6.08 17.53
N ILE A 466 8.99 -5.78 17.48
CA ILE A 466 9.69 -5.37 16.26
C ILE A 466 10.98 -6.17 16.24
N ASN A 467 11.21 -7.02 15.24
CA ASN A 467 12.38 -7.90 15.13
C ASN A 467 12.62 -8.77 16.38
N ALA A 468 11.56 -9.27 17.02
CA ALA A 468 11.62 -10.16 18.18
C ALA A 468 10.78 -11.43 17.94
N GLY A 469 11.22 -12.55 18.51
CA GLY A 469 10.32 -13.69 18.73
C GLY A 469 9.74 -13.57 20.13
N ILE A 470 8.43 -13.31 20.27
CA ILE A 470 7.76 -13.25 21.58
C ILE A 470 6.99 -14.52 21.90
N THR A 471 7.11 -14.98 23.13
CA THR A 471 6.37 -16.13 23.68
C THR A 471 5.90 -15.80 25.08
N TRP A 472 4.70 -16.26 25.41
CA TRP A 472 4.21 -16.24 26.78
C TRP A 472 4.73 -17.47 27.54
N ASP A 473 5.14 -17.26 28.78
CA ASP A 473 5.60 -18.33 29.68
C ASP A 473 4.88 -18.18 31.01
N ALA A 474 4.07 -19.19 31.36
CA ALA A 474 3.23 -19.19 32.55
C ALA A 474 4.00 -19.12 33.89
N THR A 475 5.32 -19.37 33.88
CA THR A 475 6.11 -19.58 35.10
C THR A 475 7.45 -18.87 35.13
N ALA A 476 7.83 -18.19 34.06
CA ALA A 476 9.14 -17.57 33.99
C ALA A 476 9.26 -16.26 34.77
N GLY A 477 8.14 -15.67 35.20
CA GLY A 477 8.06 -14.37 35.85
C GLY A 477 8.55 -14.32 37.29
N VAL A 478 8.36 -13.18 37.92
CA VAL A 478 8.75 -12.92 39.30
C VAL A 478 7.98 -13.87 40.24
N ASN A 479 8.70 -14.64 41.04
CA ASN A 479 8.11 -15.65 41.93
C ASN A 479 7.29 -16.72 41.20
N GLY A 480 7.59 -16.99 39.92
CA GLY A 480 6.90 -18.01 39.14
C GLY A 480 5.56 -17.55 38.54
N SER A 481 5.31 -16.24 38.48
CA SER A 481 4.20 -15.67 37.72
C SER A 481 4.36 -15.89 36.21
N PRO A 482 3.30 -15.63 35.43
CA PRO A 482 3.40 -15.49 33.99
C PRO A 482 4.32 -14.34 33.58
N ALA A 483 4.98 -14.47 32.42
CA ALA A 483 5.86 -13.45 31.87
C ALA A 483 5.90 -13.47 30.34
N LEU A 484 6.36 -12.37 29.75
CA LEU A 484 6.69 -12.29 28.33
C LEU A 484 8.19 -12.55 28.15
N ARG A 485 8.49 -13.51 27.28
CA ARG A 485 9.84 -13.84 26.85
C ARG A 485 10.05 -13.38 25.41
N ALA A 486 11.17 -12.72 25.14
CA ALA A 486 11.51 -12.16 23.85
C ALA A 486 12.90 -12.60 23.42
N THR A 487 13.04 -13.06 22.18
CA THR A 487 14.33 -13.40 21.57
C THR A 487 14.90 -12.17 20.87
N VAL A 488 16.11 -11.76 21.23
CA VAL A 488 16.83 -10.64 20.61
C VAL A 488 17.49 -11.15 19.34
N SER A 489 16.90 -10.84 18.20
CA SER A 489 17.42 -11.21 16.88
C SER A 489 18.15 -10.06 16.18
N HIS A 490 17.96 -8.82 16.65
CA HIS A 490 18.51 -7.61 16.04
C HIS A 490 18.75 -6.51 17.09
N PRO A 491 19.73 -5.60 16.91
CA PRO A 491 19.91 -4.45 17.81
C PRO A 491 18.72 -3.49 17.90
N SER A 492 17.78 -3.59 16.96
CA SER A 492 16.49 -2.90 16.96
C SER A 492 15.34 -3.86 17.27
N THR A 493 15.57 -4.80 18.19
CA THR A 493 14.52 -5.61 18.79
C THR A 493 13.75 -4.75 19.80
N HIS A 494 12.44 -4.62 19.61
CA HIS A 494 11.56 -3.90 20.53
C HIS A 494 10.38 -4.76 20.96
N LEU A 495 9.98 -4.65 22.21
CA LEU A 495 8.62 -4.96 22.65
C LEU A 495 7.88 -3.64 22.76
N ILE A 496 6.68 -3.56 22.21
CA ILE A 496 5.97 -2.29 22.12
C ILE A 496 4.54 -2.42 22.61
N GLN A 497 4.06 -1.33 23.20
CA GLN A 497 2.65 -1.09 23.48
C GLN A 497 2.35 0.39 23.22
N TYR A 498 1.19 0.69 22.66
CA TYR A 498 0.72 2.07 22.53
C TYR A 498 -0.10 2.46 23.76
N LEU A 499 0.18 3.64 24.31
CA LEU A 499 -0.49 4.13 25.51
C LEU A 499 -1.77 4.89 25.16
N ASP A 500 -2.72 4.92 26.10
CA ASP A 500 -3.98 5.68 25.99
C ASP A 500 -3.72 7.20 26.02
N THR A 501 -3.77 7.83 24.84
CA THR A 501 -3.58 9.27 24.66
C THR A 501 -4.74 10.10 25.19
N SER A 502 -5.91 9.51 25.46
CA SER A 502 -7.02 10.19 26.14
C SER A 502 -6.73 10.44 27.63
N CYS A 503 -5.76 9.74 28.21
CA CYS A 503 -5.37 9.86 29.62
C CYS A 503 -4.27 10.90 29.88
N LEU A 504 -3.67 11.47 28.82
CA LEU A 504 -2.49 12.32 28.94
C LEU A 504 -2.87 13.78 29.24
N GLN A 505 -2.78 14.16 30.51
CA GLN A 505 -3.02 15.54 30.95
C GLN A 505 -1.73 16.21 31.42
N ALA A 506 -1.51 17.45 31.00
CA ALA A 506 -0.40 18.28 31.45
C ALA A 506 -0.31 18.31 32.98
N GLY A 507 0.90 18.19 33.52
CA GLY A 507 1.18 18.14 34.95
C GLY A 507 0.99 16.77 35.60
N THR A 508 0.33 15.80 34.93
CA THR A 508 0.22 14.44 35.45
C THR A 508 1.59 13.77 35.48
N THR A 509 1.92 13.12 36.59
CA THR A 509 3.15 12.36 36.74
C THR A 509 2.84 10.87 36.82
N TYR A 510 3.59 10.08 36.07
CA TYR A 510 3.52 8.63 36.07
C TYR A 510 4.81 8.03 36.63
N SER A 511 4.69 7.00 37.45
CA SER A 511 5.79 6.15 37.94
C SER A 511 5.91 4.93 37.05
N PHE A 512 7.06 4.74 36.45
CA PHE A 512 7.38 3.52 35.71
C PHE A 512 8.09 2.52 36.60
N SER A 513 7.75 1.24 36.47
CA SER A 513 8.51 0.12 36.99
C SER A 513 8.38 -1.10 36.06
N MET A 514 9.44 -1.90 35.95
CA MET A 514 9.44 -3.18 35.24
C MET A 514 10.46 -4.12 35.85
N SER A 515 10.09 -5.39 35.99
CA SER A 515 11.04 -6.47 36.30
C SER A 515 11.55 -7.11 35.02
N TYR A 516 12.85 -7.37 34.94
CA TYR A 516 13.45 -8.08 33.81
C TYR A 516 14.53 -9.08 34.22
N ARG A 517 14.74 -10.08 33.37
CA ARG A 517 15.82 -11.07 33.48
C ARG A 517 16.40 -11.38 32.11
N LEU A 518 17.71 -11.50 32.03
CA LEU A 518 18.42 -11.86 30.80
C LEU A 518 18.84 -13.32 30.87
N VAL A 519 18.58 -14.08 29.82
CA VAL A 519 18.95 -15.49 29.73
C VAL A 519 19.57 -15.80 28.38
N ASP A 520 20.47 -16.79 28.35
CA ASP A 520 21.01 -17.31 27.10
C ASP A 520 20.00 -18.24 26.38
N ASP A 521 20.43 -18.86 25.29
CA ASP A 521 19.57 -19.77 24.52
C ASP A 521 19.16 -21.02 25.30
N ASN A 522 19.92 -21.39 26.34
CA ASN A 522 19.67 -22.51 27.25
C ASN A 522 18.91 -22.10 28.52
N ASP A 523 18.37 -20.87 28.55
CA ASP A 523 17.66 -20.27 29.68
C ASP A 523 18.52 -20.15 30.96
N VAL A 524 19.84 -20.08 30.80
CA VAL A 524 20.78 -19.78 31.88
C VAL A 524 20.91 -18.26 32.01
N ASN A 525 20.85 -17.75 33.25
CA ASN A 525 20.96 -16.31 33.49
C ASN A 525 22.32 -15.77 33.04
N ILE A 526 22.31 -14.60 32.41
CA ILE A 526 23.52 -13.93 31.93
C ILE A 526 23.68 -12.54 32.55
N ASP A 527 24.91 -12.22 32.97
CA ASP A 527 25.33 -10.90 33.46
C ASP A 527 25.57 -9.96 32.27
N ALA A 528 24.52 -9.64 31.50
CA ALA A 528 24.69 -8.98 30.21
C ALA A 528 24.95 -7.46 30.28
N CYS A 529 25.02 -6.86 31.48
CA CYS A 529 25.18 -5.41 31.63
C CYS A 529 26.63 -4.90 31.80
N ASN A 530 27.64 -5.77 31.79
CA ASN A 530 29.01 -5.36 32.16
C ASN A 530 29.83 -4.71 31.03
N ASN A 531 29.42 -4.79 29.75
CA ASN A 531 30.25 -4.35 28.60
C ASN A 531 29.59 -3.30 27.69
N GLY A 532 28.60 -2.54 28.17
CA GLY A 532 28.05 -1.36 27.46
C GLY A 532 27.20 -1.63 26.20
N ALA A 533 27.31 -2.82 25.58
CA ALA A 533 26.49 -3.20 24.43
C ALA A 533 25.17 -3.86 24.89
N ALA A 534 24.29 -2.98 25.38
CA ALA A 534 22.84 -3.09 25.51
C ALA A 534 22.28 -3.97 26.64
N CYS A 535 22.05 -3.35 27.80
CA CYS A 535 21.02 -3.80 28.74
C CYS A 535 19.62 -3.48 28.17
N PRO A 536 18.58 -4.23 28.55
CA PRO A 536 17.20 -3.80 28.34
C PRO A 536 17.00 -2.38 28.86
N ARG A 537 16.28 -1.58 28.08
CA ARG A 537 15.88 -0.23 28.49
C ARG A 537 14.42 -0.01 28.14
N ALA A 538 13.73 0.71 29.01
CA ALA A 538 12.35 1.13 28.79
C ALA A 538 12.32 2.58 28.32
N GLU A 539 11.60 2.84 27.24
CA GLU A 539 11.55 4.12 26.57
C GLU A 539 10.11 4.51 26.24
N LEU A 540 9.79 5.81 26.30
CA LEU A 540 8.63 6.39 25.62
C LEU A 540 9.10 7.15 24.40
N VAL A 541 8.48 6.83 23.28
CA VAL A 541 8.64 7.55 22.02
C VAL A 541 7.34 8.28 21.72
N LEU A 542 7.44 9.60 21.64
CA LEU A 542 6.30 10.50 21.47
C LEU A 542 6.28 10.96 20.01
N PHE A 543 5.12 10.89 19.37
CA PHE A 543 4.98 11.24 17.96
C PHE A 543 3.85 12.25 17.74
N THR A 544 4.13 13.22 16.86
CA THR A 544 3.15 14.11 16.22
C THR A 544 2.96 13.69 14.77
N GLU A 545 1.74 13.79 14.28
CA GLU A 545 1.35 13.71 12.87
C GLU A 545 1.73 12.43 12.10
N SER A 546 0.76 11.92 11.32
CA SER A 546 0.83 10.85 10.32
C SER A 546 1.77 9.65 10.58
N TYR A 547 1.16 8.47 10.72
CA TYR A 547 1.82 7.14 10.73
C TYR A 547 2.91 6.91 9.65
N SER A 548 2.98 7.72 8.57
CA SER A 548 4.02 7.61 7.54
C SER A 548 5.35 8.28 7.87
N THR A 549 5.38 9.36 8.66
CA THR A 549 6.61 10.13 8.90
C THR A 549 6.95 10.34 10.37
N TRP A 550 6.24 9.68 11.29
CA TRP A 550 6.54 9.56 12.73
C TRP A 550 7.50 10.64 13.23
N THR A 551 7.01 11.89 13.27
CA THR A 551 7.87 13.01 13.67
C THR A 551 8.03 12.92 15.18
N LEU A 552 9.28 12.78 15.64
CA LEU A 552 9.57 12.70 17.07
C LEU A 552 9.25 14.02 17.75
N VAL A 553 8.43 13.95 18.79
CA VAL A 553 8.12 15.08 19.67
C VAL A 553 9.19 15.14 20.74
N GLY A 554 10.30 15.80 20.42
CA GLY A 554 11.41 15.97 21.35
C GLY A 554 12.22 14.68 21.58
N PRO A 555 12.99 14.62 22.68
CA PRO A 555 13.85 13.49 22.97
C PRO A 555 13.07 12.26 23.43
N VAL A 556 13.58 11.08 23.10
CA VAL A 556 13.11 9.80 23.67
C VAL A 556 13.25 9.83 25.19
N ILE A 557 12.16 9.60 25.91
CA ILE A 557 12.16 9.56 27.37
C ILE A 557 12.64 8.17 27.79
N ARG A 558 13.70 8.11 28.59
CA ARG A 558 14.27 6.85 29.07
C ARG A 558 14.01 6.68 30.55
N PHE A 559 13.42 5.55 30.92
CA PHE A 559 13.24 5.21 32.33
C PHE A 559 14.49 4.50 32.83
N GLY A 560 15.37 5.27 33.46
CA GLY A 560 16.59 4.77 34.08
C GLY A 560 17.53 4.01 33.12
N THR A 561 18.65 3.57 33.67
CA THR A 561 19.47 2.51 33.07
C THR A 561 19.47 1.35 34.04
N ALA A 562 19.31 0.13 33.53
CA ALA A 562 19.51 -1.09 34.29
C ALA A 562 20.73 -0.96 35.22
N LEU A 563 20.52 -1.15 36.52
CA LEU A 563 21.63 -1.25 37.45
C LEU A 563 22.46 -2.49 37.10
N PRO A 564 23.78 -2.50 37.38
CA PRO A 564 24.61 -3.68 37.21
C PRO A 564 23.97 -4.87 37.91
N TYR A 565 23.92 -5.99 37.20
CA TYR A 565 23.34 -7.24 37.70
C TYR A 565 23.92 -7.62 39.06
N GLN A 566 23.06 -7.95 40.03
CA GLN A 566 23.47 -8.26 41.42
C GLN A 566 23.87 -9.74 41.65
N GLY A 567 23.96 -10.56 40.60
CA GLY A 567 24.21 -12.01 40.71
C GLY A 567 22.95 -12.81 41.07
N GLY A 568 22.80 -14.04 40.54
CA GLY A 568 21.76 -15.01 40.97
C GLY A 568 20.73 -15.42 39.92
N THR A 569 19.52 -15.80 40.36
CA THR A 569 18.32 -16.06 39.51
C THR A 569 17.29 -14.94 39.58
N ALA A 570 17.65 -13.85 40.27
CA ALA A 570 16.75 -12.77 40.60
C ALA A 570 16.43 -11.87 39.39
N PHE A 571 15.21 -11.37 39.35
CA PHE A 571 14.82 -10.31 38.46
C PHE A 571 15.46 -8.99 38.89
N ASN A 572 15.85 -8.17 37.92
CA ASN A 572 16.29 -6.80 38.13
C ASN A 572 15.13 -5.85 37.85
N THR A 573 15.21 -4.63 38.35
CA THR A 573 14.16 -3.62 38.16
C THR A 573 14.67 -2.42 37.38
N ILE A 574 13.86 -1.95 36.44
CA ILE A 574 14.00 -0.64 35.80
C ILE A 574 12.86 0.23 36.33
N SER A 575 13.17 1.44 36.80
CA SER A 575 12.17 2.39 37.29
C SER A 575 12.50 3.83 36.89
N GLY A 576 11.49 4.69 36.95
CA GLY A 576 11.64 6.12 36.68
C GLY A 576 10.31 6.84 36.83
N THR A 577 10.31 8.14 36.52
CA THR A 577 9.07 8.93 36.48
C THR A 577 8.97 9.70 35.17
N TRP A 578 7.75 9.98 34.75
CA TRP A 578 7.46 10.82 33.60
C TRP A 578 6.36 11.81 33.95
N THR A 579 6.68 13.10 33.91
CA THR A 579 5.69 14.18 34.02
C THR A 579 5.33 14.70 32.63
N ILE A 580 4.04 14.73 32.33
CA ILE A 580 3.53 15.23 31.05
C ILE A 580 3.65 16.75 31.04
N SER A 581 4.45 17.28 30.11
CA SER A 581 4.55 18.73 29.89
C SER A 581 3.30 19.27 29.19
N GLN A 582 3.07 20.58 29.26
CA GLN A 582 1.98 21.21 28.49
C GLN A 582 2.12 20.93 26.99
N ASN A 583 3.34 21.12 26.45
CA ASN A 583 3.62 20.84 25.04
C ASN A 583 3.31 19.38 24.67
N HIS A 584 3.65 18.42 25.54
CA HIS A 584 3.31 17.01 25.32
C HIS A 584 1.79 16.79 25.27
N ALA A 585 1.02 17.37 26.19
CA ALA A 585 -0.42 17.23 26.20
C ALA A 585 -1.09 17.85 24.95
N ASP A 586 -0.51 18.90 24.38
CA ASP A 586 -1.09 19.65 23.27
C ASP A 586 -0.83 19.01 21.90
N VAL A 587 0.32 18.35 21.71
CA VAL A 587 0.79 17.95 20.37
C VAL A 587 0.90 16.44 20.16
N ILE A 588 0.84 15.63 21.22
CA ILE A 588 1.04 14.18 21.10
C ILE A 588 -0.23 13.52 20.54
N ASP A 589 -0.08 12.91 19.37
CA ASP A 589 -1.11 12.05 18.80
C ASP A 589 -0.92 10.60 19.22
N ILE A 590 0.35 10.17 19.37
CA ILE A 590 0.71 8.78 19.60
C ILE A 590 1.85 8.68 20.61
N VAL A 591 1.69 7.81 21.61
CA VAL A 591 2.76 7.43 22.53
C VAL A 591 3.02 5.94 22.40
N ARG A 592 4.26 5.61 22.02
CA ARG A 592 4.74 4.23 21.99
C ARG A 592 5.65 3.99 23.19
N PHE A 593 5.20 3.12 24.09
CA PHE A 593 6.08 2.49 25.05
C PHE A 593 6.90 1.41 24.36
N SER A 594 8.19 1.33 24.68
CA SER A 594 9.10 0.36 24.08
C SER A 594 10.07 -0.19 25.10
N VAL A 595 10.21 -1.51 25.17
CA VAL A 595 11.35 -2.18 25.80
C VAL A 595 12.32 -2.56 24.70
N VAL A 596 13.46 -1.90 24.65
CA VAL A 596 14.50 -2.20 23.67
C VAL A 596 15.34 -3.35 24.21
N GLY A 597 15.37 -4.45 23.47
CA GLY A 597 16.22 -5.60 23.76
C GLY A 597 17.68 -5.20 23.60
N GLY A 598 18.55 -5.84 24.37
CA GLY A 598 19.97 -5.61 24.29
C GLY A 598 20.79 -6.89 24.35
N GLY A 599 21.98 -6.86 23.74
CA GLY A 599 22.89 -8.00 23.64
C GLY A 599 22.42 -9.08 22.66
N SER A 600 22.91 -10.30 22.88
CA SER A 600 22.49 -11.54 22.23
C SER A 600 21.78 -12.44 23.24
N GLY A 601 20.70 -13.11 22.85
CA GLY A 601 19.99 -14.07 23.70
C GLY A 601 18.51 -13.73 23.86
N LYS A 602 17.96 -14.05 25.03
CA LYS A 602 16.55 -13.80 25.36
C LYS A 602 16.44 -12.88 26.57
N PHE A 603 15.37 -12.11 26.63
CA PHE A 603 15.00 -11.37 27.83
C PHE A 603 13.56 -11.67 28.22
N ILE A 604 13.34 -11.72 29.52
CA ILE A 604 12.05 -12.02 30.15
C ILE A 604 11.64 -10.76 30.89
N ILE A 605 10.42 -10.28 30.68
CA ILE A 605 9.85 -9.13 31.40
C ILE A 605 8.59 -9.54 32.15
N ASP A 606 8.39 -8.90 33.30
CA ASP A 606 7.24 -9.09 34.19
C ASP A 606 6.98 -7.80 35.00
N ASN A 607 5.79 -7.67 35.57
CA ASN A 607 5.37 -6.53 36.41
C ASN A 607 5.69 -5.17 35.77
N VAL A 608 5.40 -5.02 34.48
CA VAL A 608 5.54 -3.76 33.75
C VAL A 608 4.39 -2.84 34.15
N SER A 609 4.69 -1.61 34.55
CA SER A 609 3.70 -0.69 35.10
C SER A 609 4.08 0.75 34.84
N LEU A 610 3.07 1.58 34.54
CA LEU A 610 3.17 3.03 34.40
C LEU A 610 1.98 3.67 35.14
N LEU A 611 2.14 3.80 36.47
CA LEU A 611 1.09 4.21 37.40
C LEU A 611 1.04 5.72 37.59
N LYS A 612 -0.16 6.30 37.55
CA LYS A 612 -0.39 7.70 37.90
C LYS A 612 -0.07 7.94 39.39
N GLN A 613 0.69 9.00 39.68
CA GLN A 613 1.04 9.44 41.04
C GLN A 613 -0.02 10.33 41.68
#